data_AF-A0A7C8VAK6-F1
#
_entry.id   AF-A0A7C8VAK6-F1
#
_cell.length_a   1.000
_cell.length_b   1.000
_cell.length_c   1.000
_cell.angle_alpha   90.00
_cell.angle_beta   90.00
_cell.angle_gamma   90.00
#
_symmetry.space_group_name_H-M   'P 1'
#
loop_
_entity.id
_entity.type
_entity.pdbx_description
1 polymer ?
#
loop_
_entity_poly.entity_id
_entity_poly.type
_entity_poly.pdbx_seq_one_letter_code
_entity_poly.pdbx_strand_id
1 'polypeptide(L)'
;MNLIREQAHSLSLELASRDILLQEYQTKLHEKEDEILQSRGQAEIPREGFEGDETLKVLKRELADQLKHTRSIEARNRKLEVENEELRSYNKSISLMEEERRSLISKVQALDGLREKVSNLELQKAILEEERLSWTAFLQDDPDGIQFTSPAHLARAYIQTKIEKSTLLEKFGRPDPLIAERDQEIIKLVAIQAKLEEENQGMKQVLKKDLKEKQRLERQKDLALKEATFLREQLKTYSTEEEVMMAGNYDDQKSQRIEELERLLGEHKLEINALTRQLEERDIARTADAQKLEEGLDYQRSVVQFQERVDTLHKELETSKQAYKIATIEIQALQKQLMASEATSRMRVLQLKDNPAARHEVTKKETLRVLREENKALLAQLEGQPGGTKFVPISTLERSRLDVQEMEALVAEKEKRMTRLKEMWSKKALEFRQAVYSLLGYEVDFQPNGRVKVTSMFHRSDLYGGVDTGIVFDGEQGNTIGYHWRSLLSRRNTKWH
;
A
#
# COMPACT_ATOMS: atom_id res chain seq x y z
N MET A 1 -74.22 127.96 59.74
CA MET A 1 -75.54 127.85 59.08
C MET A 1 -75.47 128.03 57.56
N ASN A 2 -74.65 128.95 57.01
CA ASN A 2 -74.58 129.15 55.54
C ASN A 2 -73.80 128.05 54.79
N LEU A 3 -72.70 127.53 55.34
CA LEU A 3 -71.90 126.45 54.72
C LEU A 3 -72.68 125.12 54.55
N ILE A 4 -73.59 124.81 55.48
CA ILE A 4 -74.43 123.60 55.42
C ILE A 4 -75.52 123.73 54.34
N ARG A 5 -76.02 124.95 54.07
CA ARG A 5 -76.99 125.18 52.99
C ARG A 5 -76.35 125.11 51.62
N GLU A 6 -75.12 125.60 51.46
CA GLU A 6 -74.38 125.48 50.21
C GLU A 6 -74.04 124.02 49.90
N GLN A 7 -73.61 123.24 50.92
CA GLN A 7 -73.39 121.80 50.77
C GLN A 7 -74.68 121.01 50.51
N ALA A 8 -75.80 121.38 51.13
CA ALA A 8 -77.09 120.77 50.83
C ALA A 8 -77.58 121.10 49.41
N HIS A 9 -77.28 122.31 48.91
CA HIS A 9 -77.66 122.70 47.56
C HIS A 9 -76.76 122.04 46.51
N SER A 10 -75.45 121.92 46.75
CA SER A 10 -74.55 121.17 45.87
C SER A 10 -74.93 119.69 45.81
N LEU A 11 -75.25 119.07 46.96
CA LEU A 11 -75.76 117.69 46.99
C LEU A 11 -77.11 117.54 46.28
N SER A 12 -78.01 118.53 46.37
CA SER A 12 -79.27 118.50 45.63
C SER A 12 -79.08 118.58 44.12
N LEU A 13 -78.08 119.35 43.66
CA LEU A 13 -77.71 119.44 42.24
C LEU A 13 -77.01 118.15 41.76
N GLU A 14 -76.18 117.54 42.60
CA GLU A 14 -75.57 116.23 42.32
C GLU A 14 -76.59 115.09 42.30
N LEU A 15 -77.62 115.15 43.14
CA LEU A 15 -78.72 114.18 43.10
C LEU A 15 -79.56 114.37 41.84
N ALA A 16 -79.90 115.61 41.48
CA ALA A 16 -80.62 115.90 40.24
C ALA A 16 -79.83 115.46 38.99
N SER A 17 -78.51 115.66 38.96
CA SER A 17 -77.68 115.21 37.84
C SER A 17 -77.56 113.69 37.78
N ARG A 18 -77.49 113.01 38.94
CA ARG A 18 -77.55 111.54 39.01
C ARG A 18 -78.90 111.00 38.55
N ASP A 19 -80.00 111.64 38.90
CA ASP A 19 -81.34 111.22 38.48
C ASP A 19 -81.52 111.37 36.96
N ILE A 20 -81.00 112.43 36.35
CA ILE A 20 -80.98 112.60 34.89
C ILE A 20 -80.14 111.49 34.23
N LEU A 21 -78.95 111.20 34.76
CA LEU A 21 -78.11 110.13 34.24
C LEU A 21 -78.79 108.75 34.36
N LEU A 22 -79.48 108.50 35.47
CA LEU A 22 -80.23 107.26 35.66
C LEU A 22 -81.38 107.14 34.66
N GLN A 23 -82.10 108.22 34.37
CA GLN A 23 -83.12 108.24 33.32
C GLN A 23 -82.52 107.96 31.94
N GLU A 24 -81.37 108.54 31.61
CA GLU A 24 -80.65 108.25 30.36
C GLU A 24 -80.16 106.80 30.26
N TYR A 25 -79.75 106.19 31.38
CA TYR A 25 -79.39 104.77 31.39
C TYR A 25 -80.61 103.87 31.25
N GLN A 26 -81.75 104.25 31.84
CA GLN A 26 -83.02 103.52 31.69
C GLN A 26 -83.55 103.57 30.26
N THR A 27 -83.49 104.73 29.59
CA THR A 27 -83.89 104.84 28.18
C THR A 27 -82.97 104.02 27.28
N LYS A 28 -81.65 104.08 27.49
CA LYS A 28 -80.70 103.25 26.74
C LYS A 28 -80.91 101.75 26.99
N LEU A 29 -81.29 101.36 28.21
CA LEU A 29 -81.62 99.96 28.51
C LEU A 29 -82.87 99.53 27.75
N HIS A 30 -83.92 100.34 27.74
CA HIS A 30 -85.13 100.04 26.98
C HIS A 30 -84.89 100.01 25.47
N GLU A 31 -84.08 100.92 24.93
CA GLU A 31 -83.67 100.88 23.52
C GLU A 31 -82.90 99.60 23.18
N LYS A 32 -82.00 99.15 24.07
CA LYS A 32 -81.27 97.89 23.88
C LYS A 32 -82.16 96.67 24.03
N GLU A 33 -83.13 96.70 24.94
CA GLU A 33 -84.14 95.65 25.07
C GLU A 33 -85.02 95.55 23.82
N ASP A 34 -85.42 96.69 23.24
CA ASP A 34 -86.19 96.75 22.00
C ASP A 34 -85.38 96.28 20.79
N GLU A 35 -84.09 96.64 20.68
CA GLU A 35 -83.18 96.12 19.65
C GLU A 35 -83.00 94.59 19.77
N ILE A 36 -82.92 94.06 21.00
CA ILE A 36 -82.84 92.62 21.25
C ILE A 36 -84.17 91.96 20.86
N LEU A 37 -85.32 92.55 21.18
CA LEU A 37 -86.63 92.03 20.79
C LEU A 37 -86.83 92.06 19.27
N GLN A 38 -86.37 93.10 18.58
CA GLN A 38 -86.44 93.19 17.11
C GLN A 38 -85.51 92.18 16.43
N SER A 39 -84.27 92.03 16.90
CA SER A 39 -83.34 91.03 16.35
C SER A 39 -83.79 89.60 16.62
N ARG A 40 -84.42 89.34 17.77
CA ARG A 40 -85.05 88.05 18.07
C ARG A 40 -86.29 87.81 17.21
N GLY A 41 -87.12 88.83 17.00
CA GLY A 41 -88.25 88.78 16.08
C GLY A 41 -87.83 88.53 14.63
N GLN A 42 -86.69 89.08 14.19
CA GLN A 42 -86.12 88.82 12.84
C GLN A 42 -85.49 87.42 12.71
N ALA A 43 -85.00 86.83 13.81
CA ALA A 43 -84.57 85.43 13.85
C ALA A 43 -85.75 84.44 13.92
N GLU A 44 -86.91 84.90 14.40
CA GLU A 44 -88.16 84.13 14.51
C GLU A 44 -89.13 84.35 13.34
N ILE A 45 -88.75 85.09 12.29
CA ILE A 45 -89.46 85.02 11.00
C ILE A 45 -89.22 83.60 10.44
N PRO A 46 -90.27 82.77 10.30
CA PRO A 46 -90.13 81.47 9.66
C PRO A 46 -89.80 81.76 8.19
N ARG A 47 -88.58 81.45 7.75
CA ARG A 47 -88.27 81.36 6.32
C ARG A 47 -88.98 80.11 5.79
N GLU A 48 -90.27 80.25 5.48
CA GLU A 48 -91.04 79.24 4.75
C GLU A 48 -90.48 79.15 3.33
N GLY A 49 -89.65 78.12 3.09
CA GLY A 49 -88.97 77.85 1.81
C GLY A 49 -88.20 76.53 1.87
N PHE A 50 -88.91 75.45 1.55
CA PHE A 50 -88.68 74.05 1.93
C PHE A 50 -87.56 73.28 1.17
N GLU A 51 -86.50 73.92 0.65
CA GLU A 51 -85.40 73.20 -0.04
C GLU A 51 -84.02 73.41 0.60
N GLY A 52 -83.76 74.58 1.17
CA GLY A 52 -82.50 74.87 1.88
C GLY A 52 -82.36 74.08 3.18
N ASP A 53 -83.43 73.93 3.96
CA ASP A 53 -83.37 73.22 5.25
C ASP A 53 -83.27 71.70 5.08
N GLU A 54 -83.92 71.13 4.08
CA GLU A 54 -83.80 69.71 3.70
C GLU A 54 -82.37 69.42 3.22
N THR A 55 -81.84 70.22 2.29
CA THR A 55 -80.46 70.08 1.79
C THR A 55 -79.42 70.32 2.87
N LEU A 56 -79.59 71.29 3.76
CA LEU A 56 -78.71 71.52 4.92
C LEU A 56 -78.76 70.36 5.91
N LYS A 57 -79.93 69.72 6.12
CA LYS A 57 -80.03 68.51 6.94
C LYS A 57 -79.31 67.32 6.30
N VAL A 58 -79.44 67.15 4.99
CA VAL A 58 -78.71 66.11 4.23
C VAL A 58 -77.20 66.35 4.31
N LEU A 59 -76.72 67.56 4.03
CA LEU A 59 -75.30 67.92 4.13
C LEU A 59 -74.75 67.74 5.54
N LYS A 60 -75.51 68.08 6.60
CA LYS A 60 -75.10 67.82 7.99
C LYS A 60 -74.99 66.33 8.30
N ARG A 61 -75.88 65.49 7.75
CA ARG A 61 -75.80 64.03 7.89
C ARG A 61 -74.60 63.47 7.13
N GLU A 62 -74.40 63.90 5.89
CA GLU A 62 -73.25 63.48 5.08
C GLU A 62 -71.92 63.92 5.69
N LEU A 63 -71.82 65.16 6.21
CA LEU A 63 -70.64 65.60 6.96
C LEU A 63 -70.45 64.82 8.26
N ALA A 64 -71.52 64.50 8.98
CA ALA A 64 -71.42 63.66 10.18
C ALA A 64 -70.96 62.24 9.83
N ASP A 65 -71.41 61.67 8.72
CA ASP A 65 -71.02 60.34 8.25
C ASP A 65 -69.60 60.34 7.68
N GLN A 66 -69.19 61.40 6.98
CA GLN A 66 -67.79 61.63 6.60
C GLN A 66 -66.89 61.80 7.83
N LEU A 67 -67.30 62.54 8.86
CA LEU A 67 -66.55 62.67 10.11
C LEU A 67 -66.45 61.34 10.88
N LYS A 68 -67.51 60.52 10.87
CA LYS A 68 -67.44 59.15 11.41
C LYS A 68 -66.49 58.28 10.59
N HIS A 69 -66.53 58.42 9.27
CA HIS A 69 -65.66 57.67 8.36
C HIS A 69 -64.19 58.08 8.52
N THR A 70 -63.89 59.38 8.60
CA THR A 70 -62.52 59.87 8.86
C THR A 70 -62.04 59.42 10.23
N ARG A 71 -62.85 59.53 11.28
CA ARG A 71 -62.50 58.98 12.60
C ARG A 71 -62.26 57.46 12.55
N SER A 72 -63.03 56.73 11.75
CA SER A 72 -62.85 55.29 11.55
C SER A 72 -61.55 54.98 10.82
N ILE A 73 -61.20 55.74 9.78
CA ILE A 73 -59.92 55.62 9.07
C ILE A 73 -58.77 56.02 9.99
N GLU A 74 -58.86 57.11 10.73
CA GLU A 74 -57.85 57.55 11.70
C GLU A 74 -57.62 56.48 12.78
N ALA A 75 -58.69 55.86 13.29
CA ALA A 75 -58.57 54.75 14.23
C ALA A 75 -57.89 53.52 13.60
N ARG A 76 -58.19 53.20 12.34
CA ARG A 76 -57.49 52.12 11.62
C ARG A 76 -56.02 52.46 11.35
N ASN A 77 -55.72 53.70 10.94
CA ASN A 77 -54.36 54.16 10.70
C ASN A 77 -53.53 54.10 11.99
N ARG A 78 -54.07 54.55 13.13
CA ARG A 78 -53.40 54.42 14.43
C ARG A 78 -53.13 52.95 14.80
N LYS A 79 -54.08 52.04 14.54
CA LYS A 79 -53.87 50.60 14.77
C LYS A 79 -52.76 50.05 13.87
N LEU A 80 -52.78 50.39 12.59
CA LEU A 80 -51.75 49.98 11.63
C LEU A 80 -50.38 50.60 11.97
N GLU A 81 -50.33 51.80 12.52
CA GLU A 81 -49.09 52.43 13.00
C GLU A 81 -48.50 51.64 14.18
N VAL A 82 -49.32 51.29 15.18
CA VAL A 82 -48.89 50.46 16.31
C VAL A 82 -48.44 49.07 15.84
N GLU A 83 -49.21 48.41 14.98
CA GLU A 83 -48.82 47.12 14.40
C GLU A 83 -47.50 47.23 13.60
N ASN A 84 -47.29 48.32 12.87
CA ASN A 84 -46.02 48.55 12.19
C ASN A 84 -44.85 48.79 13.15
N GLU A 85 -45.07 49.51 14.26
CA GLU A 85 -44.07 49.70 15.30
C GLU A 85 -43.72 48.37 15.99
N GLU A 86 -44.72 47.55 16.30
CA GLU A 86 -44.56 46.21 16.85
C GLU A 86 -43.78 45.31 15.87
N LEU A 87 -44.16 45.25 14.59
CA LEU A 87 -43.45 44.49 13.56
C LEU A 87 -42.01 44.97 13.37
N ARG A 88 -41.76 46.29 13.45
CA ARG A 88 -40.40 46.84 13.44
C ARG A 88 -39.61 46.41 14.66
N SER A 89 -40.22 46.37 15.84
CA SER A 89 -39.56 45.87 17.06
C SER A 89 -39.24 44.38 16.95
N TYR A 90 -40.15 43.58 16.40
CA TYR A 90 -39.96 42.16 16.16
C TYR A 90 -38.85 41.92 15.13
N ASN A 91 -38.81 42.66 14.03
CA ASN A 91 -37.73 42.59 13.04
C ASN A 91 -36.36 42.93 13.65
N LYS A 92 -36.28 43.94 14.53
CA LYS A 92 -35.04 44.24 15.28
C LYS A 92 -34.64 43.09 16.21
N SER A 93 -35.59 42.46 16.89
CA SER A 93 -35.31 41.28 17.72
C SER A 93 -34.83 40.10 16.87
N ILE A 94 -35.45 39.85 15.71
CA ILE A 94 -35.00 38.82 14.78
C ILE A 94 -33.59 39.11 14.30
N SER A 95 -33.26 40.36 13.91
CA SER A 95 -31.91 40.68 13.45
C SER A 95 -30.86 40.44 14.53
N LEU A 96 -31.16 40.77 15.80
CA LEU A 96 -30.27 40.46 16.91
C LEU A 96 -30.11 38.94 17.10
N MET A 97 -31.20 38.19 17.05
CA MET A 97 -31.16 36.72 17.13
C MET A 97 -30.39 36.11 15.96
N GLU A 98 -30.48 36.67 14.75
CA GLU A 98 -29.71 36.24 13.59
C GLU A 98 -28.21 36.54 13.74
N GLU A 99 -27.85 37.71 14.28
CA GLU A 99 -26.47 38.06 14.58
C GLU A 99 -25.87 37.16 15.66
N GLU A 100 -26.62 36.92 16.75
CA GLU A 100 -26.24 35.96 17.78
C GLU A 100 -26.07 34.56 17.19
N ARG A 101 -27.02 34.11 16.35
CA ARG A 101 -26.94 32.84 15.64
C ARG A 101 -25.69 32.78 14.76
N ARG A 102 -25.38 33.82 13.97
CA ARG A 102 -24.16 33.88 13.15
C ARG A 102 -22.90 33.82 14.02
N SER A 103 -22.91 34.51 15.17
CA SER A 103 -21.79 34.48 16.11
C SER A 103 -21.60 33.09 16.74
N LEU A 104 -22.69 32.40 17.10
CA LEU A 104 -22.65 31.05 17.65
C LEU A 104 -22.21 30.04 16.59
N ILE A 105 -22.69 30.16 15.36
CA ILE A 105 -22.23 29.33 14.24
C ILE A 105 -20.73 29.51 14.03
N SER A 106 -20.21 30.74 14.03
CA SER A 106 -18.78 31.01 13.92
C SER A 106 -17.97 30.40 15.07
N LYS A 107 -18.47 30.49 16.32
CA LYS A 107 -17.85 29.84 17.48
C LYS A 107 -17.84 28.32 17.35
N VAL A 108 -18.94 27.71 16.89
CA VAL A 108 -19.02 26.26 16.66
C VAL A 108 -18.01 25.82 15.60
N GLN A 109 -17.93 26.53 14.48
CA GLN A 109 -16.92 26.26 13.44
C GLN A 109 -15.49 26.37 13.99
N ALA A 110 -15.22 27.36 14.84
CA ALA A 110 -13.91 27.48 15.50
C ALA A 110 -13.63 26.31 16.47
N LEU A 111 -14.63 25.86 17.22
CA LEU A 111 -14.53 24.70 18.10
C LEU A 111 -14.31 23.40 17.32
N ASP A 112 -14.99 23.22 16.19
CA ASP A 112 -14.79 22.06 15.32
C ASP A 112 -13.37 22.06 14.73
N GLY A 113 -12.86 23.21 14.28
CA GLY A 113 -11.45 23.34 13.86
C GLY A 113 -10.43 23.07 14.99
N LEU A 114 -10.77 23.36 16.25
CA LEU A 114 -9.94 22.98 17.39
C LEU A 114 -10.01 21.48 17.67
N ARG A 115 -11.19 20.85 17.55
CA ARG A 115 -11.35 19.40 17.70
C ARG A 115 -10.53 18.65 16.67
N GLU A 116 -10.53 19.09 15.42
CA GLU A 116 -9.68 18.52 14.36
C GLU A 116 -8.19 18.65 14.69
N LYS A 117 -7.75 19.80 15.21
CA LYS A 117 -6.36 19.98 15.66
C LYS A 117 -6.02 19.06 16.82
N VAL A 118 -6.92 18.91 17.80
CA VAL A 118 -6.72 18.00 18.93
C VAL A 118 -6.64 16.56 18.45
N SER A 119 -7.55 16.11 17.57
CA SER A 119 -7.47 14.75 17.01
C SER A 119 -6.18 14.53 16.21
N ASN A 120 -5.74 15.52 15.43
CA ASN A 120 -4.49 15.41 14.67
C ASN A 120 -3.27 15.34 15.60
N LEU A 121 -3.24 16.12 16.68
CA LEU A 121 -2.16 16.07 17.67
C LEU A 121 -2.18 14.77 18.47
N GLU A 122 -3.36 14.23 18.81
CA GLU A 122 -3.50 12.94 19.46
C GLU A 122 -3.01 11.80 18.55
N LEU A 123 -3.30 11.84 17.26
CA LEU A 123 -2.77 10.90 16.27
C LEU A 123 -1.25 11.01 16.15
N GLN A 124 -0.70 12.23 16.02
CA GLN A 124 0.75 12.44 15.97
C GLN A 124 1.43 11.94 17.24
N LYS A 125 0.84 12.20 18.41
CA LYS A 125 1.35 11.70 19.69
C LYS A 125 1.32 10.17 19.75
N ALA A 126 0.23 9.54 19.29
CA ALA A 126 0.14 8.08 19.24
C ALA A 126 1.22 7.48 18.33
N ILE A 127 1.44 8.04 17.13
CA ILE A 127 2.49 7.61 16.20
C ILE A 127 3.87 7.75 16.85
N LEU A 128 4.16 8.89 17.48
CA LEU A 128 5.44 9.11 18.18
C LEU A 128 5.62 8.18 19.38
N GLU A 129 4.55 7.83 20.09
CA GLU A 129 4.58 6.86 21.19
C GLU A 129 4.82 5.44 20.67
N GLU A 130 4.20 5.04 19.56
CA GLU A 130 4.45 3.77 18.87
C GLU A 130 5.88 3.68 18.36
N GLU A 131 6.40 4.73 17.72
CA GLU A 131 7.80 4.82 17.32
C GLU A 131 8.73 4.74 18.54
N ARG A 132 8.43 5.46 19.63
CA ARG A 132 9.23 5.36 20.86
C ARG A 132 9.24 3.93 21.39
N LEU A 133 8.07 3.28 21.44
CA LEU A 133 7.94 1.91 21.91
C LEU A 133 8.71 0.95 20.99
N SER A 134 8.65 1.14 19.67
CA SER A 134 9.37 0.32 18.71
C SER A 134 10.88 0.43 18.92
N TRP A 135 11.42 1.65 19.03
CA TRP A 135 12.83 1.87 19.37
C TRP A 135 13.20 1.24 20.71
N THR A 136 12.39 1.43 21.76
CA THR A 136 12.70 0.83 23.06
C THR A 136 12.69 -0.70 23.05
N ALA A 137 11.85 -1.33 22.24
CA ALA A 137 11.84 -2.79 22.10
C ALA A 137 13.14 -3.30 21.45
N PHE A 138 13.60 -2.64 20.37
CA PHE A 138 14.87 -2.99 19.74
C PHE A 138 16.07 -2.75 20.66
N LEU A 139 16.04 -1.69 21.48
CA LEU A 139 17.15 -1.33 22.37
C LEU A 139 17.21 -2.12 23.69
N GLN A 140 16.11 -2.77 24.09
CA GLN A 140 16.06 -3.58 25.32
C GLN A 140 16.49 -5.04 25.10
N ASP A 141 16.49 -5.51 23.86
CA ASP A 141 16.81 -6.91 23.50
C ASP A 141 18.27 -7.14 23.10
N ASP A 142 19.17 -6.19 23.36
CA ASP A 142 20.60 -6.40 23.09
C ASP A 142 21.19 -7.46 24.05
N PRO A 143 21.67 -8.61 23.52
CA PRO A 143 22.18 -9.72 24.32
C PRO A 143 23.50 -9.38 25.05
N ASP A 144 24.17 -8.29 24.65
CA ASP A 144 25.45 -7.85 25.20
C ASP A 144 25.29 -6.90 26.42
N GLY A 145 24.04 -6.62 26.85
CA GLY A 145 23.76 -5.82 28.05
C GLY A 145 24.00 -4.31 27.90
N ILE A 146 24.24 -3.82 26.68
CA ILE A 146 24.39 -2.39 26.39
C ILE A 146 22.99 -1.78 26.28
N GLN A 147 22.52 -1.19 27.38
CA GLN A 147 21.22 -0.52 27.39
C GLN A 147 21.30 0.84 26.69
N PHE A 148 20.78 0.93 25.48
CA PHE A 148 20.64 2.21 24.82
C PHE A 148 19.43 2.97 25.39
N THR A 149 19.68 4.03 26.13
CA THR A 149 18.63 4.84 26.78
C THR A 149 17.95 5.83 25.83
N SER A 150 18.55 6.11 24.67
CA SER A 150 18.04 7.07 23.68
C SER A 150 18.54 6.74 22.27
N PRO A 151 17.75 7.00 21.21
CA PRO A 151 18.21 6.88 19.81
C PRO A 151 19.48 7.70 19.53
N ALA A 152 19.68 8.83 20.21
CA ALA A 152 20.91 9.61 20.11
C ALA A 152 22.14 8.85 20.64
N HIS A 153 21.95 7.98 21.63
CA HIS A 153 23.02 7.12 22.16
C HIS A 153 23.39 6.02 21.15
N LEU A 154 22.40 5.38 20.51
CA LEU A 154 22.63 4.43 19.43
C LEU A 154 23.35 5.09 18.25
N ALA A 155 22.93 6.28 17.84
CA ALA A 155 23.58 7.00 16.74
C ALA A 155 25.05 7.31 17.06
N ARG A 156 25.36 7.69 18.31
CA ARG A 156 26.74 7.91 18.77
C ARG A 156 27.55 6.60 18.76
N ALA A 157 27.00 5.50 19.28
CA ALA A 157 27.65 4.21 19.26
C ALA A 157 27.86 3.68 17.82
N TYR A 158 26.90 3.90 16.92
CA TYR A 158 27.04 3.56 15.50
C TYR A 158 28.14 4.38 14.81
N ILE A 159 28.21 5.68 15.08
CA ILE A 159 29.29 6.53 14.57
C ILE A 159 30.63 6.07 15.14
N GLN A 160 30.69 5.74 16.43
CA GLN A 160 31.89 5.24 17.07
C GLN A 160 32.35 3.91 16.47
N THR A 161 31.46 2.93 16.29
CA THR A 161 31.80 1.66 15.62
C THR A 161 32.19 1.85 14.16
N LYS A 162 31.61 2.83 13.46
CA LYS A 162 32.03 3.20 12.10
C LYS A 162 33.45 3.76 12.07
N ILE A 163 33.79 4.63 13.03
CA ILE A 163 35.15 5.17 13.21
C ILE A 163 36.12 4.04 13.60
N GLU A 164 35.75 3.18 14.54
CA GLU A 164 36.56 2.03 14.94
C GLU A 164 36.81 1.11 13.73
N LYS A 165 35.76 0.78 12.96
CA LYS A 165 35.88 -0.01 11.74
C LYS A 165 36.76 0.69 10.70
N SER A 166 36.62 2.00 10.47
CA SER A 166 37.50 2.71 9.53
C SER A 166 38.95 2.72 10.01
N THR A 167 39.20 2.89 11.32
CA THR A 167 40.55 2.81 11.87
C THR A 167 41.14 1.40 11.79
N LEU A 168 40.34 0.36 11.98
CA LEU A 168 40.77 -1.03 11.80
C LEU A 168 41.05 -1.31 10.32
N LEU A 169 40.19 -0.85 9.41
CA LEU A 169 40.44 -0.95 7.98
C LEU A 169 41.67 -0.15 7.54
N GLU A 170 41.96 1.01 8.14
CA GLU A 170 43.20 1.74 7.87
C GLU A 170 44.43 1.00 8.41
N LYS A 171 44.31 0.30 9.54
CA LYS A 171 45.38 -0.50 10.14
C LYS A 171 45.65 -1.78 9.34
N PHE A 172 44.61 -2.53 8.97
CA PHE A 172 44.73 -3.82 8.27
C PHE A 172 44.72 -3.70 6.74
N GLY A 173 44.18 -2.61 6.19
CA GLY A 173 44.14 -2.34 4.76
C GLY A 173 45.41 -1.70 4.23
N ARG A 174 46.27 -1.17 5.10
CA ARG A 174 47.68 -0.95 4.74
C ARG A 174 48.34 -2.33 4.77
N PRO A 175 48.94 -2.81 3.67
CA PRO A 175 49.73 -4.03 3.73
C PRO A 175 50.75 -3.82 4.85
N ASP A 176 50.77 -4.73 5.83
CA ASP A 176 51.76 -4.66 6.88
C ASP A 176 53.13 -4.53 6.19
N PRO A 177 53.90 -3.47 6.46
CA PRO A 177 55.19 -3.27 5.77
C PRO A 177 56.09 -4.50 5.96
N LEU A 178 55.91 -5.21 7.08
CA LEU A 178 56.54 -6.50 7.37
C LEU A 178 56.15 -7.61 6.37
N ILE A 179 54.88 -7.70 5.96
CA ILE A 179 54.42 -8.67 4.95
C ILE A 179 54.99 -8.30 3.58
N ALA A 180 54.98 -7.02 3.21
CA ALA A 180 55.57 -6.56 1.96
C ALA A 180 57.09 -6.83 1.90
N GLU A 181 57.81 -6.65 3.00
CA GLU A 181 59.22 -7.01 3.13
C GLU A 181 59.45 -8.53 2.99
N ARG A 182 58.63 -9.35 3.66
CA ARG A 182 58.66 -10.82 3.54
C ARG A 182 58.39 -11.28 2.10
N ASP A 183 57.41 -10.68 1.42
CA ASP A 183 57.10 -11.01 0.02
C ASP A 183 58.27 -10.67 -0.91
N GLN A 184 58.94 -9.54 -0.68
CA GLN A 184 60.15 -9.19 -1.44
C GLN A 184 61.30 -10.17 -1.18
N GLU A 185 61.47 -10.64 0.07
CA GLU A 185 62.44 -11.70 0.39
C GLU A 185 62.09 -13.01 -0.31
N ILE A 186 60.82 -13.40 -0.32
CA ILE A 186 60.34 -14.60 -1.02
C ILE A 186 60.62 -14.49 -2.52
N ILE A 187 60.31 -13.35 -3.16
CA ILE A 187 60.60 -13.13 -4.58
C ILE A 187 62.11 -13.25 -4.87
N LYS A 188 62.97 -12.71 -4.00
CA LYS A 188 64.43 -12.85 -4.14
C LYS A 188 64.87 -14.32 -4.00
N LEU A 189 64.33 -15.05 -3.03
CA LEU A 189 64.65 -16.46 -2.82
C LEU A 189 64.18 -17.34 -3.98
N VAL A 190 62.98 -17.10 -4.50
CA VAL A 190 62.44 -17.80 -5.69
C VAL A 190 63.31 -17.51 -6.92
N ALA A 191 63.75 -16.26 -7.11
CA ALA A 191 64.66 -15.93 -8.21
C ALA A 191 66.04 -16.62 -8.08
N ILE A 192 66.55 -16.77 -6.86
CA ILE A 192 67.79 -17.52 -6.60
C ILE A 192 67.57 -19.01 -6.88
N GLN A 193 66.45 -19.59 -6.43
CA GLN A 193 66.10 -20.99 -6.72
C GLN A 193 66.01 -21.25 -8.22
N ALA A 194 65.35 -20.39 -8.99
CA ALA A 194 65.26 -20.51 -10.44
C ALA A 194 66.64 -20.49 -11.12
N LYS A 195 67.55 -19.62 -10.68
CA LYS A 195 68.95 -19.59 -11.18
C LYS A 195 69.70 -20.88 -10.85
N LEU A 196 69.60 -21.36 -9.62
CA LEU A 196 70.22 -22.63 -9.21
C LEU A 196 69.66 -23.83 -9.97
N GLU A 197 68.37 -23.82 -10.31
CA GLU A 197 67.76 -24.84 -11.16
C GLU A 197 68.29 -24.79 -12.58
N GLU A 198 68.44 -23.59 -13.17
CA GLU A 198 69.03 -23.40 -14.50
C GLU A 198 70.49 -23.88 -14.54
N GLU A 199 71.30 -23.52 -13.53
CA GLU A 199 72.67 -24.01 -13.37
C GLU A 199 72.71 -25.54 -13.25
N ASN A 200 71.84 -26.13 -12.43
CA ASN A 200 71.72 -27.59 -12.30
C ASN A 200 71.32 -28.27 -13.61
N GLN A 201 70.41 -27.67 -14.38
CA GLN A 201 70.04 -28.18 -15.70
C GLN A 201 71.23 -28.08 -16.67
N GLY A 202 71.97 -26.98 -16.66
CA GLY A 202 73.19 -26.80 -17.44
C GLY A 202 74.24 -27.87 -17.11
N MET A 203 74.52 -28.09 -15.82
CA MET A 203 75.45 -29.13 -15.36
C MET A 203 74.99 -30.53 -15.77
N LYS A 204 73.69 -30.83 -15.71
CA LYS A 204 73.13 -32.11 -16.21
C LYS A 204 73.34 -32.28 -17.72
N GLN A 205 73.25 -31.21 -18.51
CA GLN A 205 73.51 -31.27 -19.96
C GLN A 205 74.99 -31.52 -20.25
N VAL A 206 75.91 -30.87 -19.53
CA VAL A 206 77.36 -31.11 -19.65
C VAL A 206 77.66 -32.57 -19.32
N LEU A 207 77.15 -33.07 -18.19
CA LEU A 207 77.33 -34.48 -17.80
C LEU A 207 76.84 -35.45 -18.88
N LYS A 208 75.71 -35.17 -19.54
CA LYS A 208 75.20 -35.98 -20.66
C LYS A 208 76.14 -35.95 -21.87
N LYS A 209 76.80 -34.82 -22.17
CA LYS A 209 77.79 -34.74 -23.25
C LYS A 209 79.03 -35.56 -22.90
N ASP A 210 79.57 -35.40 -21.70
CA ASP A 210 80.73 -36.15 -21.22
C ASP A 210 80.48 -37.66 -21.24
N LEU A 211 79.26 -38.10 -20.86
CA LEU A 211 78.87 -39.50 -20.93
C LEU A 211 78.85 -40.02 -22.39
N LYS A 212 78.34 -39.24 -23.35
CA LYS A 212 78.37 -39.62 -24.77
C LYS A 212 79.79 -39.67 -25.32
N GLU A 213 80.65 -38.73 -24.92
CA GLU A 213 82.06 -38.72 -25.30
C GLU A 213 82.80 -39.92 -24.72
N LYS A 214 82.55 -40.26 -23.45
CA LYS A 214 83.07 -41.49 -22.83
C LYS A 214 82.61 -42.74 -23.58
N GLN A 215 81.32 -42.86 -23.91
CA GLN A 215 80.80 -43.98 -24.70
C GLN A 215 81.45 -44.07 -26.09
N ARG A 216 81.71 -42.92 -26.74
CA ARG A 216 82.42 -42.90 -28.03
C ARG A 216 83.86 -43.38 -27.89
N LEU A 217 84.57 -42.93 -26.86
CA LEU A 217 85.94 -43.35 -26.57
C LEU A 217 85.99 -44.84 -26.20
N GLU A 218 85.01 -45.35 -25.45
CA GLU A 218 84.88 -46.78 -25.15
C GLU A 218 84.70 -47.59 -26.43
N ARG A 219 83.80 -47.19 -27.34
CA ARG A 219 83.63 -47.86 -28.65
C ARG A 219 84.90 -47.82 -29.49
N GLN A 220 85.65 -46.72 -29.46
CA GLN A 220 86.94 -46.63 -30.15
C GLN A 220 87.99 -47.55 -29.53
N LYS A 221 88.04 -47.64 -28.20
CA LYS A 221 88.89 -48.60 -27.49
C LYS A 221 88.52 -50.04 -27.84
N ASP A 222 87.23 -50.38 -27.87
CA ASP A 222 86.78 -51.72 -28.23
C ASP A 222 87.14 -52.09 -29.68
N LEU A 223 87.05 -51.13 -30.61
CA LEU A 223 87.45 -51.34 -32.00
C LEU A 223 88.96 -51.53 -32.11
N ALA A 224 89.76 -50.70 -31.44
CA ALA A 224 91.22 -50.87 -31.38
C ALA A 224 91.63 -52.19 -30.71
N LEU A 225 90.90 -52.65 -29.68
CA LEU A 225 91.12 -53.96 -29.06
C LEU A 225 90.77 -55.10 -30.03
N LYS A 226 89.72 -54.97 -30.83
CA LYS A 226 89.37 -55.93 -31.90
C LYS A 226 90.45 -55.97 -32.99
N GLU A 227 90.98 -54.82 -33.38
CA GLU A 227 92.11 -54.74 -34.33
C GLU A 227 93.37 -55.38 -33.73
N ALA A 228 93.69 -55.09 -32.47
CA ALA A 228 94.85 -55.68 -31.80
C ALA A 228 94.71 -57.20 -31.61
N THR A 229 93.50 -57.68 -31.33
CA THR A 229 93.22 -59.13 -31.24
C THR A 229 93.29 -59.80 -32.62
N PHE A 230 92.74 -59.18 -33.66
CA PHE A 230 92.89 -59.66 -35.04
C PHE A 230 94.35 -59.73 -35.49
N LEU A 231 95.15 -58.69 -35.21
CA LEU A 231 96.60 -58.71 -35.48
C LEU A 231 97.33 -59.77 -34.65
N ARG A 232 96.92 -59.99 -33.39
CA ARG A 232 97.45 -61.09 -32.57
C ARG A 232 97.07 -62.46 -33.14
N GLU A 233 95.85 -62.63 -33.65
CA GLU A 233 95.41 -63.87 -34.30
C GLU A 233 96.18 -64.11 -35.60
N GLN A 234 96.44 -63.07 -36.40
CA GLN A 234 97.32 -63.16 -37.56
C GLN A 234 98.75 -63.56 -37.18
N LEU A 235 99.32 -62.95 -36.14
CA LEU A 235 100.63 -63.34 -35.60
C LEU A 235 100.62 -64.77 -35.05
N LYS A 236 99.54 -65.21 -34.40
CA LYS A 236 99.35 -66.60 -33.98
C LYS A 236 99.28 -67.54 -35.19
N THR A 237 98.60 -67.18 -36.27
CA THR A 237 98.58 -68.01 -37.48
C THR A 237 99.96 -68.10 -38.12
N TYR A 238 100.72 -67.00 -38.15
CA TYR A 238 102.11 -67.02 -38.59
C TYR A 238 103.00 -67.86 -37.66
N SER A 239 102.83 -67.78 -36.35
CA SER A 239 103.58 -68.61 -35.41
C SER A 239 103.19 -70.08 -35.53
N THR A 240 101.93 -70.42 -35.78
CA THR A 240 101.52 -71.82 -36.05
C THR A 240 102.02 -72.31 -37.41
N GLU A 241 102.12 -71.44 -38.43
CA GLU A 241 102.71 -71.77 -39.72
C GLU A 241 104.24 -71.94 -39.58
N GLU A 242 104.89 -71.12 -38.76
CA GLU A 242 106.28 -71.29 -38.34
C GLU A 242 106.48 -72.56 -37.49
N GLU A 243 105.57 -72.93 -36.59
CA GLU A 243 105.62 -74.19 -35.83
C GLU A 243 105.47 -75.42 -36.74
N VAL A 244 104.66 -75.32 -37.80
CA VAL A 244 104.48 -76.39 -38.80
C VAL A 244 105.64 -76.46 -39.78
N MET A 245 106.28 -75.33 -40.12
CA MET A 245 107.44 -75.27 -41.03
C MET A 245 108.81 -75.34 -40.33
N MET A 246 108.88 -75.10 -39.03
CA MET A 246 110.10 -75.16 -38.20
C MET A 246 109.81 -75.97 -36.93
N ALA A 247 109.89 -77.30 -37.05
CA ALA A 247 109.76 -78.19 -35.91
C ALA A 247 110.92 -78.01 -34.93
N GLY A 248 110.65 -77.54 -33.70
CA GLY A 248 111.68 -77.59 -32.66
C GLY A 248 111.39 -77.02 -31.27
N ASN A 249 110.59 -75.97 -31.07
CA ASN A 249 110.44 -75.37 -29.74
C ASN A 249 109.02 -74.82 -29.49
N TYR A 250 108.13 -75.65 -28.96
CA TYR A 250 106.80 -75.29 -28.48
C TYR A 250 106.80 -75.28 -26.93
N ASP A 251 106.26 -74.23 -26.30
CA ASP A 251 106.40 -73.94 -24.85
C ASP A 251 105.03 -74.05 -24.13
N ASP A 252 104.67 -75.27 -23.71
CA ASP A 252 103.36 -75.67 -23.15
C ASP A 252 102.91 -74.90 -21.89
N GLN A 253 103.81 -74.17 -21.23
CA GLN A 253 103.45 -73.41 -20.02
C GLN A 253 102.77 -72.09 -20.35
N LYS A 254 103.01 -71.52 -21.53
CA LYS A 254 102.38 -70.25 -21.96
C LYS A 254 100.95 -70.46 -22.44
N SER A 255 100.65 -71.61 -23.06
CA SER A 255 99.29 -71.95 -23.49
C SER A 255 98.35 -72.10 -22.29
N GLN A 256 98.78 -72.78 -21.22
CA GLN A 256 98.01 -72.90 -19.98
C GLN A 256 97.73 -71.54 -19.31
N ARG A 257 98.72 -70.64 -19.32
CA ARG A 257 98.55 -69.28 -18.77
C ARG A 257 97.57 -68.42 -19.58
N ILE A 258 97.48 -68.66 -20.88
CA ILE A 258 96.53 -67.98 -21.78
C ILE A 258 95.11 -68.48 -21.52
N GLU A 259 94.92 -69.78 -21.31
CA GLU A 259 93.60 -70.36 -20.96
C GLU A 259 93.06 -69.81 -19.62
N GLU A 260 93.92 -69.64 -18.61
CA GLU A 260 93.53 -69.02 -17.33
C GLU A 260 93.05 -67.56 -17.50
N LEU A 261 93.72 -66.79 -18.36
CA LEU A 261 93.36 -65.40 -18.64
C LEU A 261 92.07 -65.27 -19.45
N GLU A 262 91.82 -66.20 -20.38
CA GLU A 262 90.57 -66.26 -21.14
C GLU A 262 89.38 -66.60 -20.25
N ARG A 263 89.58 -67.47 -19.24
CA ARG A 263 88.54 -67.78 -18.24
C ARG A 263 88.15 -66.55 -17.42
N LEU A 264 89.13 -65.79 -16.92
CA LEU A 264 88.87 -64.54 -16.17
C LEU A 264 88.19 -63.47 -17.05
N LEU A 265 88.55 -63.40 -18.32
CA LEU A 265 87.90 -62.49 -19.29
C LEU A 265 86.44 -62.89 -19.56
N GLY A 266 86.14 -64.20 -19.54
CA GLY A 266 84.77 -64.72 -19.60
C GLY A 266 83.94 -64.34 -18.38
N GLU A 267 84.51 -64.44 -17.17
CA GLU A 267 83.86 -64.06 -15.91
C GLU A 267 83.51 -62.57 -15.90
N HIS A 268 84.42 -61.67 -16.31
CA HIS A 268 84.15 -60.23 -16.38
C HIS A 268 83.08 -59.85 -17.41
N LYS A 269 82.98 -60.57 -18.53
CA LYS A 269 81.91 -60.32 -19.52
C LYS A 269 80.52 -60.67 -18.97
N LEU A 270 80.42 -61.72 -18.14
CA LEU A 270 79.18 -62.08 -17.47
C LEU A 270 78.76 -61.01 -16.45
N GLU A 271 79.71 -60.46 -15.70
CA GLU A 271 79.45 -59.36 -14.76
C GLU A 271 78.97 -58.09 -15.46
N ILE A 272 79.58 -57.71 -16.60
CA ILE A 272 79.16 -56.54 -17.38
C ILE A 272 77.71 -56.70 -17.89
N ASN A 273 77.36 -57.89 -18.39
CA ASN A 273 76.00 -58.18 -18.86
C ASN A 273 74.96 -58.21 -17.73
N ALA A 274 75.37 -58.57 -16.51
CA ALA A 274 74.50 -58.47 -15.34
C ALA A 274 74.25 -57.01 -14.94
N LEU A 275 75.29 -56.17 -14.97
CA LEU A 275 75.19 -54.74 -14.63
C LEU A 275 74.35 -53.95 -15.64
N THR A 276 74.41 -54.29 -16.94
CA THR A 276 73.57 -53.62 -17.96
C THR A 276 72.08 -53.94 -17.79
N ARG A 277 71.72 -55.19 -17.47
CA ARG A 277 70.33 -55.56 -17.16
C ARG A 277 69.79 -54.81 -15.94
N GLN A 278 70.62 -54.64 -14.90
CA GLN A 278 70.24 -53.86 -13.72
C GLN A 278 69.99 -52.37 -14.02
N LEU A 279 70.66 -51.80 -15.04
CA LEU A 279 70.42 -50.42 -15.46
C LEU A 279 69.11 -50.27 -16.24
N GLU A 280 68.79 -51.22 -17.11
CA GLU A 280 67.53 -51.21 -17.88
C GLU A 280 66.29 -51.34 -16.97
N GLU A 281 66.34 -52.22 -15.97
CA GLU A 281 65.28 -52.36 -14.97
C GLU A 281 65.06 -51.06 -14.18
N ARG A 282 66.14 -50.31 -13.91
CA ARG A 282 66.07 -49.03 -13.20
C ARG A 282 65.45 -47.90 -14.02
N ASP A 283 65.59 -47.93 -15.34
CA ASP A 283 65.01 -46.91 -16.22
C ASP A 283 63.51 -47.14 -16.46
N ILE A 284 63.04 -48.40 -16.43
CA ILE A 284 61.61 -48.74 -16.47
C ILE A 284 60.90 -48.31 -15.17
N ALA A 285 61.56 -48.40 -14.02
CA ALA A 285 61.01 -47.91 -12.76
C ALA A 285 60.76 -46.39 -12.77
N ARG A 286 61.60 -45.62 -13.49
CA ARG A 286 61.50 -44.14 -13.57
C ARG A 286 60.34 -43.64 -14.43
N THR A 287 59.91 -44.39 -15.43
CA THR A 287 58.78 -43.99 -16.30
C THR A 287 57.43 -44.25 -15.62
N ALA A 288 57.33 -45.28 -14.77
CA ALA A 288 56.16 -45.53 -13.94
C ALA A 288 55.90 -44.43 -12.90
N ASP A 289 56.96 -43.75 -12.43
CA ASP A 289 56.83 -42.61 -11.51
C ASP A 289 56.32 -41.33 -12.18
N ALA A 290 56.47 -41.19 -13.51
CA ALA A 290 55.97 -40.03 -14.25
C ALA A 290 54.44 -40.05 -14.42
N GLN A 291 53.82 -41.22 -14.58
CA GLN A 291 52.36 -41.36 -14.70
C GLN A 291 51.63 -41.10 -13.38
N LYS A 292 52.24 -41.45 -12.24
CA LYS A 292 51.70 -41.13 -10.90
C LYS A 292 51.68 -39.63 -10.60
N LEU A 293 52.53 -38.85 -11.28
CA LEU A 293 52.59 -37.40 -11.12
C LEU A 293 51.42 -36.69 -11.81
N GLU A 294 50.93 -37.19 -12.95
CA GLU A 294 49.76 -36.65 -13.64
C GLU A 294 48.46 -36.90 -12.84
N GLU A 295 48.26 -38.11 -12.31
CA GLU A 295 47.10 -38.39 -11.44
C GLU A 295 47.10 -37.48 -10.21
N GLY A 296 48.27 -37.23 -9.61
CA GLY A 296 48.43 -36.30 -8.48
C GLY A 296 47.95 -34.87 -8.77
N LEU A 297 48.12 -34.38 -10.00
CA LEU A 297 47.70 -33.03 -10.40
C LEU A 297 46.16 -32.90 -10.53
N ASP A 298 45.48 -33.94 -11.00
CA ASP A 298 44.02 -33.95 -11.09
C ASP A 298 43.36 -34.06 -9.71
N TYR A 299 43.94 -34.85 -8.79
CA TYR A 299 43.52 -34.84 -7.38
C TYR A 299 43.72 -33.46 -6.75
N GLN A 300 44.81 -32.78 -7.05
CA GLN A 300 45.10 -31.46 -6.49
C GLN A 300 44.12 -30.39 -7.00
N ARG A 301 43.74 -30.44 -8.29
CA ARG A 301 42.66 -29.59 -8.84
C ARG A 301 41.30 -29.88 -8.20
N SER A 302 40.97 -31.15 -8.00
CA SER A 302 39.73 -31.56 -7.35
C SER A 302 39.68 -31.08 -5.89
N VAL A 303 40.78 -31.20 -5.15
CA VAL A 303 40.92 -30.70 -3.78
C VAL A 303 40.74 -29.19 -3.71
N VAL A 304 41.30 -28.42 -4.64
CA VAL A 304 41.12 -26.95 -4.70
C VAL A 304 39.65 -26.60 -4.95
N GLN A 305 38.98 -27.27 -5.89
CA GLN A 305 37.55 -27.04 -6.14
C GLN A 305 36.68 -27.39 -4.92
N PHE A 306 37.02 -28.45 -4.19
CA PHE A 306 36.32 -28.79 -2.95
C PHE A 306 36.59 -27.76 -1.85
N GLN A 307 37.81 -27.24 -1.72
CA GLN A 307 38.13 -26.17 -0.77
C GLN A 307 37.37 -24.89 -1.08
N GLU A 308 37.35 -24.45 -2.34
CA GLU A 308 36.56 -23.29 -2.77
C GLU A 308 35.07 -23.47 -2.46
N ARG A 309 34.53 -24.66 -2.73
CA ARG A 309 33.12 -24.98 -2.44
C ARG A 309 32.82 -25.03 -0.94
N VAL A 310 33.77 -25.54 -0.15
CA VAL A 310 33.68 -25.53 1.30
C VAL A 310 33.68 -24.09 1.81
N ASP A 311 34.56 -23.22 1.30
CA ASP A 311 34.62 -21.81 1.70
C ASP A 311 33.36 -21.04 1.29
N THR A 312 32.78 -21.32 0.12
CA THR A 312 31.51 -20.70 -0.30
C THR A 312 30.38 -21.14 0.63
N LEU A 313 30.29 -22.43 0.94
CA LEU A 313 29.27 -22.95 1.86
C LEU A 313 29.42 -22.39 3.28
N HIS A 314 30.65 -22.18 3.76
CA HIS A 314 30.90 -21.53 5.05
C HIS A 314 30.41 -20.08 5.04
N LYS A 315 30.70 -19.31 3.98
CA LYS A 315 30.19 -17.92 3.82
C LYS A 315 28.66 -17.88 3.74
N GLU A 316 28.05 -18.80 3.00
CA GLU A 316 26.58 -18.93 2.92
C GLU A 316 25.98 -19.29 4.29
N LEU A 317 26.62 -20.18 5.04
CA LEU A 317 26.18 -20.56 6.39
C LEU A 317 26.30 -19.39 7.38
N GLU A 318 27.37 -18.60 7.30
CA GLU A 318 27.56 -17.42 8.15
C GLU A 318 26.54 -16.33 7.83
N THR A 319 26.32 -16.04 6.55
CA THR A 319 25.31 -15.05 6.12
C THR A 319 23.89 -15.50 6.49
N SER A 320 23.56 -16.78 6.31
CA SER A 320 22.25 -17.32 6.71
C SER A 320 22.06 -17.28 8.22
N LYS A 321 23.10 -17.60 9.02
CA LYS A 321 23.06 -17.48 10.49
C LYS A 321 22.87 -16.04 10.94
N GLN A 322 23.52 -15.07 10.30
CA GLN A 322 23.35 -13.65 10.58
C GLN A 322 21.93 -13.18 10.26
N ALA A 323 21.41 -13.52 9.07
CA ALA A 323 20.04 -13.20 8.67
C ALA A 323 19.01 -13.82 9.62
N TYR A 324 19.22 -15.08 10.04
CA TYR A 324 18.37 -15.75 11.01
C TYR A 324 18.36 -15.02 12.36
N LYS A 325 19.53 -14.63 12.89
CA LYS A 325 19.63 -13.88 14.15
C LYS A 325 18.87 -12.55 14.07
N ILE A 326 19.05 -11.78 13.00
CA ILE A 326 18.35 -10.51 12.79
C ILE A 326 16.84 -10.74 12.74
N ALA A 327 16.37 -11.70 11.94
CA ALA A 327 14.96 -12.03 11.83
C ALA A 327 14.36 -12.50 13.18
N THR A 328 15.10 -13.25 14.00
CA THR A 328 14.61 -13.66 15.33
C THR A 328 14.45 -12.47 16.28
N ILE A 329 15.39 -11.52 16.25
CA ILE A 329 15.31 -10.29 17.08
C ILE A 329 14.14 -9.42 16.57
N GLU A 330 13.96 -9.27 15.26
CA GLU A 330 12.84 -8.54 14.67
C GLU A 330 11.49 -9.16 15.05
N ILE A 331 11.35 -10.50 14.98
CA ILE A 331 10.11 -11.19 15.40
C ILE A 331 9.85 -10.94 16.89
N GLN A 332 10.86 -11.02 17.74
CA GLN A 332 10.71 -10.78 19.18
C GLN A 332 10.33 -9.32 19.47
N ALA A 333 10.95 -8.35 18.79
CA ALA A 333 10.62 -6.94 18.90
C ALA A 333 9.18 -6.65 18.44
N LEU A 334 8.77 -7.21 17.29
CA LEU A 334 7.41 -7.08 16.76
C LEU A 334 6.37 -7.73 17.69
N GLN A 335 6.67 -8.89 18.29
CA GLN A 335 5.80 -9.51 19.29
C GLN A 335 5.63 -8.62 20.52
N LYS A 336 6.72 -8.02 21.03
CA LYS A 336 6.63 -7.08 22.15
C LYS A 336 5.85 -5.81 21.80
N GLN A 337 6.03 -5.28 20.59
CA GLN A 337 5.25 -4.14 20.10
C GLN A 337 3.75 -4.48 20.01
N LEU A 338 3.42 -5.66 19.48
CA LEU A 338 2.03 -6.14 19.42
C LEU A 338 1.42 -6.23 20.82
N MET A 339 2.12 -6.88 21.76
CA MET A 339 1.65 -7.01 23.15
C MET A 339 1.53 -5.65 23.86
N ALA A 340 2.46 -4.73 23.63
CA ALA A 340 2.42 -3.38 24.19
C ALA A 340 1.26 -2.56 23.60
N SER A 341 1.04 -2.64 22.28
CA SER A 341 -0.08 -2.03 21.58
C SER A 341 -1.43 -2.60 22.04
N GLU A 342 -1.53 -3.91 22.23
CA GLU A 342 -2.72 -4.56 22.79
C GLU A 342 -3.00 -4.09 24.23
N ALA A 343 -1.96 -3.85 25.03
CA ALA A 343 -2.09 -3.38 26.40
C ALA A 343 -2.43 -1.87 26.51
N THR A 344 -1.90 -1.03 25.61
CA THR A 344 -2.20 0.41 25.57
C THR A 344 -3.51 0.72 24.84
N SER A 345 -3.94 -0.17 23.94
CA SER A 345 -5.24 -0.08 23.29
C SER A 345 -6.35 -0.15 24.34
N ARG A 346 -6.98 0.99 24.60
CA ARG A 346 -8.20 1.08 25.42
C ARG A 346 -9.40 0.41 24.75
N MET A 347 -9.23 -0.14 23.55
CA MET A 347 -10.29 -0.77 22.79
C MET A 347 -10.20 -2.30 22.91
N ARG A 348 -11.22 -2.90 23.53
CA ARG A 348 -11.39 -4.35 23.51
C ARG A 348 -11.90 -4.76 22.13
N VAL A 349 -11.13 -5.59 21.42
CA VAL A 349 -11.59 -6.20 20.18
C VAL A 349 -12.60 -7.29 20.52
N LEU A 350 -13.89 -6.98 20.30
CA LEU A 350 -14.97 -7.95 20.48
C LEU A 350 -15.16 -8.71 19.17
N GLN A 351 -15.11 -10.03 19.24
CA GLN A 351 -15.52 -10.90 18.15
C GLN A 351 -16.67 -11.80 18.59
N LEU A 352 -17.58 -12.06 17.66
CA LEU A 352 -18.63 -13.06 17.85
C LEU A 352 -17.97 -14.43 17.96
N LYS A 353 -18.37 -15.23 18.97
CA LYS A 353 -17.88 -16.61 19.13
C LYS A 353 -18.14 -17.44 17.87
N ASP A 354 -19.29 -17.23 17.23
CA ASP A 354 -19.68 -17.86 15.97
C ASP A 354 -19.43 -16.96 14.75
N ASN A 355 -18.16 -16.62 14.48
CA ASN A 355 -17.76 -15.94 13.25
C ASN A 355 -17.71 -16.96 12.07
N PRO A 356 -18.09 -16.60 10.84
CA PRO A 356 -17.75 -17.36 9.62
C PRO A 356 -16.36 -18.00 9.64
N ALA A 357 -15.31 -17.28 10.06
CA ALA A 357 -13.96 -17.84 10.16
C ALA A 357 -13.87 -19.04 11.13
N ALA A 358 -14.51 -18.94 12.30
CA ALA A 358 -14.57 -20.04 13.27
C ALA A 358 -15.37 -21.23 12.72
N ARG A 359 -16.45 -20.99 11.97
CA ARG A 359 -17.22 -22.04 11.30
C ARG A 359 -16.38 -22.76 10.25
N HIS A 360 -15.64 -22.02 9.42
CA HIS A 360 -14.70 -22.60 8.45
C HIS A 360 -13.56 -23.37 9.13
N GLU A 361 -13.08 -22.92 10.27
CA GLU A 361 -12.06 -23.65 11.03
C GLU A 361 -12.62 -24.97 11.58
N VAL A 362 -13.85 -24.97 12.10
CA VAL A 362 -14.53 -26.18 12.57
C VAL A 362 -14.74 -27.17 11.43
N THR A 363 -15.25 -26.73 10.27
CA THR A 363 -15.43 -27.62 9.12
C THR A 363 -14.08 -28.15 8.62
N LYS A 364 -13.03 -27.31 8.57
CA LYS A 364 -11.69 -27.74 8.19
C LYS A 364 -11.08 -28.74 9.17
N LYS A 365 -11.30 -28.56 10.48
CA LYS A 365 -10.86 -29.52 11.50
C LYS A 365 -11.60 -30.86 11.34
N GLU A 366 -12.89 -30.80 11.07
CA GLU A 366 -13.72 -31.99 10.86
C GLU A 366 -13.30 -32.74 9.59
N THR A 367 -13.10 -32.05 8.46
CA THR A 367 -12.61 -32.69 7.23
C THR A 367 -11.22 -33.29 7.41
N LEU A 368 -10.30 -32.60 8.10
CA LEU A 368 -8.99 -33.17 8.43
C LEU A 368 -9.08 -34.40 9.35
N ARG A 369 -10.04 -34.43 10.27
CA ARG A 369 -10.30 -35.59 11.13
C ARG A 369 -10.77 -36.77 10.30
N VAL A 370 -11.81 -36.57 9.47
CA VAL A 370 -12.36 -37.59 8.56
C VAL A 370 -11.28 -38.10 7.59
N LEU A 371 -10.46 -37.23 7.01
CA LEU A 371 -9.36 -37.63 6.11
C LEU A 371 -8.27 -38.42 6.84
N ARG A 372 -7.95 -38.07 8.09
CA ARG A 372 -6.99 -38.84 8.89
C ARG A 372 -7.54 -40.22 9.25
N GLU A 373 -8.82 -40.30 9.56
CA GLU A 373 -9.50 -41.58 9.82
C GLU A 373 -9.61 -42.43 8.56
N GLU A 374 -9.90 -41.83 7.40
CA GLU A 374 -9.86 -42.47 6.08
C GLU A 374 -8.45 -42.99 5.76
N ASN A 375 -7.40 -42.17 5.91
CA ASN A 375 -6.03 -42.61 5.70
C ASN A 375 -5.64 -43.77 6.63
N LYS A 376 -6.07 -43.74 7.90
CA LYS A 376 -5.85 -44.86 8.83
C LYS A 376 -6.60 -46.12 8.41
N ALA A 377 -7.86 -46.00 7.96
CA ALA A 377 -8.66 -47.12 7.51
C ALA A 377 -8.10 -47.73 6.20
N LEU A 378 -7.64 -46.89 5.27
CA LEU A 378 -7.00 -47.30 4.02
C LEU A 378 -5.63 -47.95 4.27
N LEU A 379 -4.83 -47.41 5.20
CA LEU A 379 -3.57 -48.05 5.62
C LEU A 379 -3.84 -49.42 6.24
N ALA A 380 -4.81 -49.53 7.15
CA ALA A 380 -5.20 -50.83 7.72
C ALA A 380 -5.70 -51.82 6.67
N GLN A 381 -6.33 -51.33 5.59
CA GLN A 381 -6.76 -52.16 4.45
C GLN A 381 -5.60 -52.57 3.53
N LEU A 382 -4.55 -51.74 3.39
CA LEU A 382 -3.34 -52.10 2.64
C LEU A 382 -2.44 -53.07 3.44
N GLU A 383 -2.43 -52.93 4.76
CA GLU A 383 -1.71 -53.80 5.69
C GLU A 383 -2.44 -55.14 5.93
N GLY A 384 -3.77 -55.19 5.71
CA GLY A 384 -4.60 -56.40 5.73
C GLY A 384 -4.79 -57.04 4.34
N GLN A 385 -4.41 -58.31 4.19
CA GLN A 385 -4.32 -59.10 2.95
C GLN A 385 -5.47 -58.99 1.90
N PRO A 386 -5.17 -59.25 0.60
CA PRO A 386 -6.10 -59.06 -0.51
C PRO A 386 -7.15 -60.18 -0.53
N GLY A 387 -8.41 -59.83 -0.26
CA GLY A 387 -9.49 -60.82 -0.13
C GLY A 387 -10.90 -60.26 -0.30
N GLY A 388 -11.23 -59.76 -1.50
CA GLY A 388 -12.46 -60.18 -2.17
C GLY A 388 -13.85 -59.75 -1.64
N THR A 389 -14.02 -58.66 -0.89
CA THR A 389 -15.34 -58.00 -0.78
C THR A 389 -15.21 -56.48 -0.77
N LYS A 390 -15.81 -55.82 -1.77
CA LYS A 390 -15.85 -54.34 -1.88
C LYS A 390 -16.87 -53.77 -0.90
N PHE A 391 -16.50 -53.67 0.38
CA PHE A 391 -17.24 -52.86 1.34
C PHE A 391 -16.74 -51.42 1.29
N VAL A 392 -17.66 -50.48 1.13
CA VAL A 392 -17.38 -49.04 1.18
C VAL A 392 -17.15 -48.67 2.66
N PRO A 393 -15.97 -48.19 3.07
CA PRO A 393 -15.72 -47.79 4.44
C PRO A 393 -16.72 -46.72 4.89
N ILE A 394 -17.24 -46.82 6.12
CA ILE A 394 -18.21 -45.86 6.68
C ILE A 394 -17.66 -44.42 6.58
N SER A 395 -16.35 -44.24 6.74
CA SER A 395 -15.66 -42.95 6.57
C SER A 395 -15.79 -42.35 5.17
N THR A 396 -15.77 -43.16 4.11
CA THR A 396 -16.01 -42.67 2.73
C THR A 396 -17.46 -42.28 2.50
N LEU A 397 -18.39 -42.95 3.17
CA LEU A 397 -19.82 -42.60 3.16
C LEU A 397 -20.07 -41.29 3.93
N GLU A 398 -19.41 -41.09 5.06
CA GLU A 398 -19.45 -39.83 5.81
C GLU A 398 -18.83 -38.67 5.03
N ARG A 399 -17.70 -38.89 4.34
CA ARG A 399 -17.11 -37.90 3.43
C ARG A 399 -18.06 -37.49 2.31
N SER A 400 -18.65 -38.45 1.60
CA SER A 400 -19.63 -38.14 0.55
C SER A 400 -20.87 -37.40 1.08
N ARG A 401 -21.31 -37.68 2.31
CA ARG A 401 -22.38 -36.91 2.96
C ARG A 401 -21.98 -35.46 3.25
N LEU A 402 -20.74 -35.23 3.71
CA LEU A 402 -20.21 -33.88 3.90
C LEU A 402 -20.10 -33.13 2.58
N ASP A 403 -19.62 -33.78 1.52
CA ASP A 403 -19.52 -33.20 0.18
C ASP A 403 -20.91 -32.81 -0.37
N VAL A 404 -21.94 -33.64 -0.14
CA VAL A 404 -23.33 -33.32 -0.52
C VAL A 404 -23.85 -32.10 0.27
N GLN A 405 -23.60 -32.02 1.58
CA GLN A 405 -24.00 -30.87 2.40
C GLN A 405 -23.29 -29.57 1.96
N GLU A 406 -22.02 -29.64 1.59
CA GLU A 406 -21.29 -28.49 1.06
C GLU A 406 -21.87 -28.03 -0.28
N MET A 407 -22.18 -28.97 -1.17
CA MET A 407 -22.81 -28.66 -2.46
C MET A 407 -24.20 -28.05 -2.29
N GLU A 408 -25.03 -28.55 -1.37
CA GLU A 408 -26.33 -27.97 -1.03
C GLU A 408 -26.18 -26.53 -0.51
N ALA A 409 -25.20 -26.27 0.36
CA ALA A 409 -24.92 -24.93 0.87
C ALA A 409 -24.49 -23.95 -0.26
N LEU A 410 -23.66 -24.41 -1.20
CA LEU A 410 -23.25 -23.63 -2.35
C LEU A 410 -24.42 -23.33 -3.30
N VAL A 411 -25.33 -24.29 -3.51
CA VAL A 411 -26.54 -24.08 -4.31
C VAL A 411 -27.42 -23.01 -3.64
N ALA A 412 -27.66 -23.12 -2.33
CA ALA A 412 -28.44 -22.13 -1.60
C ALA A 412 -27.82 -20.72 -1.65
N GLU A 413 -26.49 -20.61 -1.62
CA GLU A 413 -25.80 -19.32 -1.79
C GLU A 413 -26.00 -18.75 -3.20
N LYS A 414 -25.86 -19.58 -4.23
CA LYS A 414 -26.08 -19.19 -5.63
C LYS A 414 -27.52 -18.75 -5.88
N GLU A 415 -28.50 -19.45 -5.31
CA GLU A 415 -29.92 -19.06 -5.38
C GLU A 415 -30.16 -17.71 -4.71
N LYS A 416 -29.62 -17.48 -3.51
CA LYS A 416 -29.67 -16.17 -2.82
C LYS A 416 -29.02 -15.06 -3.65
N ARG A 417 -27.94 -15.36 -4.37
CA ARG A 417 -27.30 -14.40 -5.27
C ARG A 417 -28.19 -14.09 -6.48
N MET A 418 -28.84 -15.12 -7.04
CA MET A 418 -29.77 -14.97 -8.16
C MET A 418 -31.01 -14.15 -7.76
N THR A 419 -31.57 -14.35 -6.58
CA THR A 419 -32.72 -13.55 -6.10
C THR A 419 -32.35 -12.09 -5.91
N ARG A 420 -31.21 -11.80 -5.26
CA ARG A 420 -30.69 -10.43 -5.14
C ARG A 420 -30.43 -9.76 -6.49
N LEU A 421 -29.89 -10.51 -7.46
CA LEU A 421 -29.66 -9.99 -8.80
C LEU A 421 -30.98 -9.62 -9.49
N LYS A 422 -32.03 -10.45 -9.36
CA LYS A 422 -33.37 -10.15 -9.86
C LYS A 422 -33.95 -8.89 -9.20
N GLU A 423 -33.84 -8.76 -7.89
CA GLU A 423 -34.30 -7.57 -7.16
C GLU A 423 -33.59 -6.28 -7.61
N MET A 424 -32.26 -6.34 -7.76
CA MET A 424 -31.46 -5.21 -8.25
C MET A 424 -31.82 -4.83 -9.68
N TRP A 425 -32.04 -5.83 -10.55
CA TRP A 425 -32.49 -5.59 -11.91
C TRP A 425 -33.88 -4.94 -11.95
N SER A 426 -34.82 -5.41 -11.13
CA SER A 426 -36.15 -4.80 -11.00
C SER A 426 -36.08 -3.36 -10.51
N LYS A 427 -35.23 -3.05 -9.53
CA LYS A 427 -35.02 -1.67 -9.05
C LYS A 427 -34.43 -0.78 -10.14
N LYS A 428 -33.36 -1.22 -10.82
CA LYS A 428 -32.75 -0.46 -11.92
C LYS A 428 -33.68 -0.26 -13.11
N ALA A 429 -34.51 -1.26 -13.43
CA ALA A 429 -35.51 -1.12 -14.48
C ALA A 429 -36.57 -0.07 -14.13
N LEU A 430 -36.94 0.03 -12.84
CA LEU A 430 -37.85 1.06 -12.34
C LEU A 430 -37.21 2.44 -12.34
N GLU A 431 -35.95 2.56 -11.90
CA GLU A 431 -35.16 3.80 -12.00
C GLU A 431 -35.05 4.28 -13.46
N PHE A 432 -34.77 3.36 -14.40
CA PHE A 432 -34.75 3.66 -15.83
C PHE A 432 -36.11 4.16 -16.33
N ARG A 433 -37.21 3.51 -15.94
CA ARG A 433 -38.56 3.95 -16.30
C ARG A 433 -38.85 5.35 -15.77
N GLN A 434 -38.47 5.64 -14.53
CA GLN A 434 -38.63 6.97 -13.93
C GLN A 434 -37.77 8.03 -14.62
N ALA A 435 -36.54 7.71 -15.01
CA ALA A 435 -35.67 8.62 -15.74
C ALA A 435 -36.23 8.93 -17.14
N VAL A 436 -36.71 7.92 -17.87
CA VAL A 436 -37.36 8.10 -19.17
C VAL A 436 -38.64 8.94 -19.04
N TYR A 437 -39.44 8.69 -18.00
CA TYR A 437 -40.61 9.49 -17.67
C TYR A 437 -40.24 10.95 -17.41
N SER A 438 -39.26 11.20 -16.53
CA SER A 438 -38.86 12.56 -16.15
C SER A 438 -38.20 13.35 -17.28
N LEU A 439 -37.42 12.71 -18.15
CA LEU A 439 -36.66 13.40 -19.20
C LEU A 439 -37.45 13.56 -20.50
N LEU A 440 -38.08 12.48 -20.95
CA LEU A 440 -38.74 12.43 -22.26
C LEU A 440 -40.25 12.67 -22.16
N GLY A 441 -40.82 12.61 -20.95
CA GLY A 441 -42.25 12.77 -20.75
C GLY A 441 -43.05 11.56 -21.25
N TYR A 442 -42.44 10.37 -21.28
CA TYR A 442 -43.09 9.13 -21.69
C TYR A 442 -42.86 8.04 -20.63
N GLU A 443 -43.93 7.38 -20.23
CA GLU A 443 -43.90 6.16 -19.41
C GLU A 443 -43.83 4.95 -20.34
N VAL A 444 -42.97 3.99 -20.01
CA VAL A 444 -42.67 2.80 -20.82
C VAL A 444 -42.99 1.55 -20.02
N ASP A 445 -44.03 0.83 -20.45
CA ASP A 445 -44.50 -0.41 -19.85
C ASP A 445 -44.21 -1.61 -20.75
N PHE A 446 -43.45 -2.56 -20.23
CA PHE A 446 -43.15 -3.83 -20.90
C PHE A 446 -44.28 -4.83 -20.62
N GLN A 447 -44.98 -5.27 -21.66
CA GLN A 447 -46.02 -6.29 -21.56
C GLN A 447 -45.42 -7.71 -21.62
N PRO A 448 -46.07 -8.73 -21.03
CA PRO A 448 -45.61 -10.11 -21.04
C PRO A 448 -45.47 -10.74 -22.45
N ASN A 449 -46.13 -10.15 -23.44
CA ASN A 449 -46.10 -10.57 -24.84
C ASN A 449 -44.92 -9.96 -25.63
N GLY A 450 -43.95 -9.32 -24.96
CA GLY A 450 -42.78 -8.69 -25.59
C GLY A 450 -43.06 -7.31 -26.20
N ARG A 451 -44.31 -6.84 -26.17
CA ARG A 451 -44.68 -5.51 -26.66
C ARG A 451 -44.40 -4.43 -25.62
N VAL A 452 -44.06 -3.24 -26.10
CA VAL A 452 -43.73 -2.08 -25.26
C VAL A 452 -44.82 -1.03 -25.43
N LYS A 453 -45.60 -0.77 -24.39
CA LYS A 453 -46.61 0.30 -24.37
C LYS A 453 -45.94 1.58 -23.87
N VAL A 454 -46.06 2.65 -24.66
CA VAL A 454 -45.52 3.97 -24.32
C VAL A 454 -46.69 4.94 -24.13
N THR A 455 -46.80 5.52 -22.95
CA THR A 455 -47.84 6.48 -22.56
C THR A 455 -47.20 7.86 -22.33
N SER A 456 -47.68 8.90 -23.00
CA SER A 456 -47.11 10.25 -22.83
C SER A 456 -47.64 10.92 -21.56
N MET A 457 -46.81 11.60 -20.79
CA MET A 457 -47.19 12.41 -19.61
C MET A 457 -48.30 13.43 -19.89
N PHE A 458 -48.38 13.93 -21.12
CA PHE A 458 -49.34 14.96 -21.50
C PHE A 458 -50.65 14.38 -22.05
N HIS A 459 -50.86 13.07 -21.97
CA HIS A 459 -52.14 12.49 -22.33
C HIS A 459 -53.22 13.01 -21.37
N ARG A 460 -54.20 13.73 -21.90
CA ARG A 460 -55.33 14.24 -21.13
C ARG A 460 -56.34 13.11 -20.92
N SER A 461 -56.06 12.25 -19.93
CA SER A 461 -56.93 11.14 -19.51
C SER A 461 -58.39 11.58 -19.29
N ASP A 462 -58.59 12.75 -18.68
CA ASP A 462 -59.89 13.19 -18.18
C ASP A 462 -60.88 13.64 -19.27
N LEU A 463 -60.40 13.87 -20.50
CA LEU A 463 -61.21 14.40 -21.61
C LEU A 463 -61.81 13.31 -22.52
N TYR A 464 -61.35 12.06 -22.43
CA TYR A 464 -61.76 10.97 -23.32
C TYR A 464 -62.07 9.67 -22.58
N GLY A 465 -62.93 9.74 -21.56
CA GLY A 465 -63.75 8.61 -21.08
C GLY A 465 -63.02 7.29 -20.81
N GLY A 466 -61.80 7.32 -20.27
CA GLY A 466 -61.06 6.10 -19.89
C GLY A 466 -60.55 5.26 -21.06
N VAL A 467 -60.42 5.81 -22.27
CA VAL A 467 -59.82 5.09 -23.39
C VAL A 467 -58.30 5.02 -23.21
N ASP A 468 -57.75 3.82 -23.37
CA ASP A 468 -56.36 3.50 -23.06
C ASP A 468 -55.39 4.17 -24.08
N THR A 469 -54.89 5.37 -23.76
CA THR A 469 -54.15 6.25 -24.70
C THR A 469 -52.64 5.97 -24.78
N GLY A 470 -52.25 4.70 -24.98
CA GLY A 470 -50.84 4.31 -25.17
C GLY A 470 -50.51 3.92 -26.61
N ILE A 471 -49.29 4.25 -27.05
CA ILE A 471 -48.72 3.73 -28.31
C ILE A 471 -48.05 2.39 -28.00
N VAL A 472 -48.52 1.30 -28.59
CA VAL A 472 -47.90 -0.02 -28.42
C VAL A 472 -46.93 -0.28 -29.57
N PHE A 473 -45.67 -0.51 -29.21
CA PHE A 473 -44.61 -0.93 -30.11
C PHE A 473 -44.43 -2.44 -30.01
N ASP A 474 -44.39 -3.10 -31.17
CA ASP A 474 -44.02 -4.50 -31.25
C ASP A 474 -42.53 -4.61 -31.60
N GLY A 475 -41.75 -5.25 -30.72
CA GLY A 475 -40.30 -5.35 -30.86
C GLY A 475 -39.86 -6.26 -32.01
N GLU A 476 -40.71 -7.20 -32.45
CA GLU A 476 -40.35 -8.19 -33.48
C GLU A 476 -40.71 -7.75 -34.90
N GLN A 477 -41.73 -6.90 -35.08
CA GLN A 477 -42.20 -6.48 -36.41
C GLN A 477 -41.99 -4.99 -36.71
N GLY A 478 -41.41 -4.21 -35.80
CA GLY A 478 -41.18 -2.76 -36.00
C GLY A 478 -42.44 -1.93 -36.26
N ASN A 479 -43.62 -2.56 -36.15
CA ASN A 479 -44.89 -1.97 -36.48
C ASN A 479 -45.54 -1.40 -35.22
N THR A 480 -45.99 -0.16 -35.31
CA THR A 480 -46.77 0.51 -34.26
C THR A 480 -48.22 0.05 -34.33
N ILE A 481 -48.71 -0.60 -33.28
CA ILE A 481 -50.11 -0.99 -33.12
C ILE A 481 -50.76 0.04 -32.18
N GLY A 482 -51.18 1.17 -32.74
CA GLY A 482 -51.82 2.24 -31.97
C GLY A 482 -53.35 2.10 -31.97
N TYR A 483 -53.95 2.00 -30.78
CA TYR A 483 -55.39 2.23 -30.62
C TYR A 483 -55.66 3.74 -30.68
N HIS A 484 -56.60 4.13 -31.54
CA HIS A 484 -57.13 5.49 -31.77
C HIS A 484 -56.17 6.58 -32.30
N TRP A 485 -54.91 6.66 -31.85
CA TRP A 485 -53.98 7.74 -32.24
C TRP A 485 -53.43 7.65 -33.66
N ARG A 486 -53.50 6.48 -34.31
CA ARG A 486 -52.92 6.26 -35.64
C ARG A 486 -53.57 7.16 -36.69
N SER A 487 -54.87 7.46 -36.61
CA SER A 487 -55.56 8.33 -37.58
C SER A 487 -55.16 9.80 -37.42
N LEU A 488 -55.01 10.29 -36.19
CA LEU A 488 -54.63 11.68 -35.89
C LEU A 488 -53.13 11.95 -36.11
N LEU A 489 -52.27 10.99 -35.80
CA LEU A 489 -50.82 11.10 -36.00
C LEU A 489 -50.35 10.64 -37.39
N SER A 490 -51.21 10.04 -38.23
CA SER A 490 -50.81 9.61 -39.58
C SER A 490 -50.26 10.75 -40.44
N ARG A 491 -50.66 12.00 -40.19
CA ARG A 491 -50.10 13.20 -40.85
C ARG A 491 -48.70 13.60 -40.34
N ARG A 492 -48.29 13.16 -39.15
CA ARG A 492 -46.96 13.41 -38.57
C ARG A 492 -45.99 12.25 -38.85
N ASN A 493 -46.45 10.99 -38.81
CA ASN A 493 -45.57 9.84 -39.07
C ASN A 493 -45.00 9.82 -40.51
N THR A 494 -45.70 10.37 -41.50
CA THR A 494 -45.17 10.49 -42.88
C THR A 494 -44.10 11.57 -43.05
N LYS A 495 -43.85 12.41 -42.04
CA LYS A 495 -42.84 13.49 -42.06
C LYS A 495 -41.56 13.19 -41.29
N TRP A 496 -41.50 12.08 -40.55
CA TRP A 496 -40.35 11.69 -39.72
C TRP A 496 -39.67 10.42 -40.25
N HIS A 497 -39.34 10.42 -41.55
CA HIS A 497 -38.41 9.47 -42.16
C HIS A 497 -37.16 10.20 -42.65
#